data_AF-A0A7R9FUJ0-F1
#
_entry.id   AF-A0A7R9FUJ0-F1
#
_cell.length_a   1.000
_cell.length_b   1.000
_cell.length_c   1.000
_cell.angle_alpha   90.00
_cell.angle_beta   90.00
_cell.angle_gamma   90.00
#
_symmetry.space_group_name_H-M   'P 1'
#
loop_
_entity.id
_entity.type
_entity.pdbx_description
1 polymer ?
#
loop_
_entity_poly.entity_id
_entity_poly.type
_entity_poly.pdbx_seq_one_letter_code
_entity_poly.pdbx_strand_id
1 'polypeptide(L)'
;FDNSGRQYDAKGNLVNWWTDATADAFVGRAQCFIDQYNGYDVPELSDSHVNGVATLGENIADNGGLSEAWLAYLKYIERNGTEPSLPGLNLTTQQLFFVASAYV
;
A
#
# COMPACT_ATOMS: atom_id res chain seq x y z
N PHE A 1 8.97 -2.69 5.07
CA PHE A 1 8.74 -4.14 5.28
C PHE A 1 8.24 -4.81 4.00
N ASP A 2 8.71 -4.34 2.84
CA ASP A 2 8.44 -4.92 1.53
C ASP A 2 9.29 -6.19 1.28
N ASN A 3 9.28 -6.69 0.04
CA ASN A 3 10.00 -7.89 -0.39
C ASN A 3 11.53 -7.81 -0.16
N SER A 4 12.11 -6.61 -0.19
CA SER A 4 13.53 -6.36 0.08
C SER A 4 13.76 -5.94 1.52
N GLY A 5 13.02 -4.93 1.99
CA GLY A 5 13.16 -4.34 3.33
C GLY A 5 12.94 -5.34 4.46
N ARG A 6 12.10 -6.36 4.27
CA ARG A 6 11.88 -7.43 5.27
C ARG A 6 13.14 -8.23 5.61
N GLN A 7 14.16 -8.21 4.77
CA GLN A 7 15.39 -9.00 4.97
C GLN A 7 16.38 -8.31 5.91
N TYR A 8 16.07 -7.08 6.32
CA TYR A 8 16.91 -6.28 7.21
C TYR A 8 16.30 -6.23 8.61
N ASP A 9 17.13 -6.47 9.64
CA ASP A 9 16.71 -6.32 11.03
C ASP A 9 16.56 -4.84 11.43
N ALA A 10 16.16 -4.58 12.68
CA ALA A 10 15.98 -3.23 13.20
C ALA A 10 17.27 -2.36 13.23
N LYS A 11 18.45 -2.96 13.03
CA LYS A 11 19.74 -2.25 12.94
C LYS A 11 20.20 -2.08 11.48
N GLY A 12 19.45 -2.58 10.51
CA GLY A 12 19.80 -2.53 9.10
C GLY A 12 20.76 -3.65 8.67
N ASN A 13 20.91 -4.73 9.44
CA ASN A 13 21.72 -5.88 9.02
C ASN A 13 20.90 -6.82 8.13
N LEU A 14 21.51 -7.32 7.06
CA LEU A 14 20.93 -8.37 6.23
C LEU A 14 21.01 -9.72 6.96
N VAL A 15 19.93 -10.11 7.63
CA VAL A 15 19.84 -11.34 8.41
C VAL A 15 18.42 -11.89 8.34
N ASN A 16 18.25 -13.21 8.25
CA ASN A 16 16.91 -13.78 8.37
C ASN A 16 16.45 -13.72 9.84
N TRP A 17 15.51 -12.83 10.13
CA TRP A 17 14.90 -12.66 11.44
C TRP A 17 13.44 -13.14 11.47
N TRP A 18 12.96 -13.77 10.39
CA TRP A 18 11.63 -14.38 10.31
C TRP A 18 11.73 -15.89 10.41
N THR A 19 10.67 -16.50 10.97
CA THR A 19 10.48 -17.94 10.85
C THR A 19 10.12 -18.31 9.41
N ASP A 20 10.42 -19.54 9.00
CA ASP A 20 10.08 -20.03 7.66
C ASP A 20 8.57 -19.90 7.39
N ALA A 21 7.73 -20.23 8.37
CA ALA A 21 6.28 -20.08 8.26
C ALA A 21 5.83 -18.63 7.99
N THR A 22 6.49 -17.64 8.59
CA THR A 22 6.22 -16.22 8.33
C THR A 22 6.67 -15.81 6.94
N ALA A 23 7.85 -16.27 6.51
CA ALA A 23 8.39 -15.99 5.19
C ALA A 23 7.49 -16.57 4.09
N ASP A 24 7.02 -17.81 4.24
CA ASP A 24 6.12 -18.47 3.29
C ASP A 24 4.77 -17.75 3.20
N ALA A 25 4.19 -17.38 4.35
CA ALA A 25 2.94 -16.63 4.38
C ALA A 25 3.07 -15.25 3.72
N PHE A 26 4.22 -14.59 3.87
CA PHE A 26 4.49 -13.32 3.19
C PHE A 26 4.58 -13.52 1.67
N VAL A 27 5.35 -14.50 1.20
CA VAL A 27 5.49 -14.78 -0.24
C VAL A 27 4.13 -15.10 -0.85
N GLY A 28 3.30 -15.91 -0.17
CA GLY A 28 1.95 -16.21 -0.64
C GLY A 28 1.05 -14.97 -0.79
N ARG A 29 1.15 -13.99 0.13
CA ARG A 29 0.40 -12.73 0.02
C ARG A 29 1.00 -11.79 -1.02
N ALA A 30 2.32 -11.73 -1.11
CA ALA A 30 3.02 -10.93 -2.12
C ALA A 30 2.65 -11.38 -3.55
N GLN A 31 2.43 -12.68 -3.76
CA GLN A 31 1.99 -13.21 -5.05
C GLN A 31 0.66 -12.59 -5.51
N CYS A 32 -0.28 -12.29 -4.59
CA CYS A 32 -1.53 -11.63 -4.94
C CYS A 32 -1.31 -10.25 -5.57
N PHE A 33 -0.33 -9.48 -5.07
CA PHE A 33 0.04 -8.20 -5.68
C PHE A 33 0.70 -8.39 -7.04
N ILE A 34 1.58 -9.39 -7.20
CA ILE A 34 2.20 -9.69 -8.49
C ILE A 34 1.11 -10.01 -9.53
N ASP A 35 0.18 -10.90 -9.18
CA ASP A 35 -0.90 -11.33 -10.07
C ASP A 35 -1.85 -10.19 -10.43
N GLN A 36 -2.22 -9.37 -9.43
CA GLN A 36 -3.05 -8.19 -9.64
C GLN A 36 -2.40 -7.21 -10.62
N TYR A 37 -1.14 -6.84 -10.37
CA TYR A 37 -0.49 -5.79 -11.15
C TYR A 37 -0.05 -6.29 -12.54
N ASN A 38 0.28 -7.57 -12.70
CA ASN A 38 0.47 -8.18 -14.02
C ASN A 38 -0.80 -8.11 -14.89
N GLY A 39 -1.98 -8.04 -14.27
CA GLY A 39 -3.25 -7.92 -14.95
C GLY A 39 -3.56 -6.51 -15.49
N TYR A 40 -2.75 -5.50 -15.17
CA TYR A 40 -2.96 -4.15 -15.68
C TYR A 40 -2.41 -3.99 -17.09
N ASP A 41 -3.28 -3.58 -18.01
CA ASP A 41 -2.96 -3.19 -19.38
C ASP A 41 -2.85 -1.66 -19.46
N VAL A 42 -1.69 -1.18 -19.90
CA VAL A 42 -1.29 0.20 -20.04
C VAL A 42 -0.73 0.35 -21.45
N PRO A 43 -1.56 0.78 -22.43
CA PRO A 43 -1.18 0.86 -23.84
C PRO A 43 0.05 1.73 -24.14
N GLU A 44 0.41 2.62 -23.22
CA GLU A 44 1.58 3.49 -23.29
C GLU A 44 2.90 2.77 -22.97
N LEU A 45 2.87 1.57 -22.39
CA LEU A 45 4.05 0.74 -22.11
C LEU A 45 4.46 -0.08 -23.34
N SER A 46 5.76 -0.37 -23.47
CA SER A 46 6.29 -1.15 -24.60
C SER A 46 5.77 -2.59 -24.68
N ASP A 47 5.44 -3.18 -23.53
CA ASP A 47 4.91 -4.54 -23.40
C ASP A 47 3.41 -4.54 -23.05
N SER A 48 2.76 -3.37 -23.13
CA SER A 48 1.38 -3.10 -22.72
C SER A 48 1.01 -3.50 -21.29
N HIS A 49 1.85 -4.19 -20.53
CA HIS A 49 1.52 -4.68 -19.19
C HIS A 49 2.49 -4.15 -18.14
N VAL A 50 1.96 -3.94 -16.93
CA VAL A 50 2.80 -3.66 -15.77
C VAL A 50 3.52 -4.94 -15.36
N ASN A 51 4.83 -4.84 -15.09
CA ASN A 51 5.58 -5.94 -14.51
C ASN A 51 5.41 -5.96 -12.98
N GLY A 52 4.47 -6.77 -12.49
CA GLY A 52 4.11 -6.88 -11.08
C GLY A 52 5.25 -7.41 -10.19
N VAL A 53 6.24 -8.10 -10.75
CA VAL A 53 7.46 -8.50 -10.00
C VAL A 53 8.37 -7.29 -9.80
N ALA A 54 8.58 -6.51 -10.85
CA ALA A 54 9.44 -5.33 -10.82
C ALA A 54 8.87 -4.22 -9.91
N THR A 55 7.54 -4.08 -9.85
CA THR A 55 6.86 -3.06 -9.05
C THR A 55 6.45 -3.54 -7.65
N LEU A 56 6.68 -4.81 -7.31
CA LEU A 56 6.16 -5.44 -6.09
C LEU A 56 6.43 -4.66 -4.80
N GLY A 57 7.65 -4.14 -4.63
CA GLY A 57 8.03 -3.42 -3.42
C GLY A 57 7.21 -2.15 -3.22
N GLU A 58 7.06 -1.36 -4.28
CA GLU A 58 6.25 -0.14 -4.28
C GLU A 58 4.76 -0.48 -4.16
N ASN A 59 4.26 -1.52 -4.85
CA ASN A 59 2.86 -1.94 -4.72
C ASN A 59 2.50 -2.33 -3.29
N ILE A 60 3.40 -3.04 -2.58
CA ILE A 60 3.23 -3.35 -1.15
C ILE A 60 3.24 -2.07 -0.31
N ALA A 61 4.15 -1.15 -0.60
CA ALA A 61 4.29 0.12 0.12
C ALA A 61 3.06 1.01 -0.05
N ASP A 62 2.54 1.18 -1.27
CA ASP A 62 1.34 1.97 -1.56
C ASP A 62 0.11 1.45 -0.83
N ASN A 63 -0.13 0.14 -0.92
CA ASN A 63 -1.29 -0.50 -0.29
C ASN A 63 -1.17 -0.48 1.25
N GLY A 64 0.03 -0.77 1.78
CA GLY A 64 0.28 -0.73 3.21
C GLY A 64 0.17 0.68 3.77
N GLY A 65 0.78 1.66 3.10
CA GLY A 65 0.79 3.06 3.48
C GLY A 65 -0.61 3.67 3.51
N LEU A 66 -1.41 3.46 2.45
CA LEU A 66 -2.78 3.94 2.39
C LEU A 66 -3.66 3.29 3.47
N SER A 67 -3.49 1.99 3.72
CA SER A 67 -4.24 1.26 4.75
C SER A 67 -3.93 1.80 6.15
N GLU A 68 -2.66 1.97 6.50
CA GLU A 68 -2.26 2.50 7.81
C GLU A 68 -2.65 3.97 7.98
N ALA A 69 -2.52 4.79 6.93
CA ALA A 69 -2.97 6.18 6.94
C ALA A 69 -4.49 6.29 7.16
N TRP A 70 -5.28 5.41 6.54
CA TRP A 70 -6.72 5.35 6.73
C TRP A 70 -7.09 4.97 8.18
N LEU A 71 -6.44 3.95 8.75
CA LEU A 71 -6.63 3.57 10.15
C LEU A 71 -6.23 4.70 11.12
N ALA A 72 -5.15 5.42 10.82
CA ALA A 72 -4.73 6.58 11.58
C ALA A 72 -5.77 7.70 11.52
N TYR A 73 -6.35 7.96 10.34
CA TYR A 73 -7.40 8.95 10.17
C TYR A 73 -8.69 8.60 10.94
N LEU A 74 -9.10 7.34 10.94
CA LEU A 74 -10.24 6.88 11.74
C LEU A 74 -9.99 7.07 13.25
N LYS A 75 -8.79 6.76 13.73
CA LYS A 75 -8.41 7.03 15.14
C LYS A 75 -8.39 8.52 15.46
N TYR A 76 -8.02 9.36 14.49
CA TYR A 76 -8.09 10.81 14.65
C TYR A 76 -9.54 11.28 14.82
N ILE A 77 -10.47 10.79 13.97
CA ILE A 77 -11.90 11.11 14.08
C ILE A 77 -12.47 10.63 15.42
N GLU A 78 -12.12 9.43 15.87
CA GLU A 78 -12.57 8.88 17.16
C GLU A 78 -12.19 9.80 18.34
N ARG A 79 -10.98 10.38 18.29
CA ARG A 79 -10.44 11.23 19.37
C ARG A 79 -10.92 12.68 19.30
N ASN A 80 -11.12 13.22 18.10
CA ASN A 80 -11.30 14.66 17.89
C ASN A 80 -12.68 15.03 17.30
N GLY A 81 -13.46 14.04 16.89
CA GLY A 81 -14.67 14.24 16.09
C GLY A 81 -14.35 14.40 14.60
N THR A 82 -15.42 14.39 13.79
CA THR A 82 -15.32 14.60 12.33
C THR A 82 -15.08 16.08 12.02
N GLU A 83 -14.19 16.35 11.08
CA GLU A 83 -13.93 17.70 10.58
C GLU A 83 -15.13 18.23 9.77
N PRO A 84 -15.29 19.57 9.64
CA PRO A 84 -16.29 20.15 8.75
C PRO A 84 -16.07 19.75 7.29
N SER A 85 -17.16 19.58 6.54
CA SER A 85 -17.09 19.37 5.09
C SER A 85 -16.52 20.59 4.37
N LEU A 86 -15.81 20.35 3.26
CA LEU A 86 -15.28 21.43 2.42
C LEU A 86 -16.40 22.13 1.63
N PRO A 87 -16.41 23.46 1.56
CA PRO A 87 -17.42 24.19 0.78
C PRO A 87 -17.26 23.89 -0.71
N GLY A 88 -18.40 23.73 -1.40
CA GLY A 88 -18.41 23.45 -2.84
C GLY A 88 -18.13 22.01 -3.25
N LEU A 89 -17.89 21.10 -2.29
CA LEU A 89 -17.71 19.67 -2.54
C LEU A 89 -18.79 18.87 -1.81
N ASN A 90 -19.54 18.06 -2.56
CA ASN A 90 -20.50 17.11 -1.99
C ASN A 90 -19.81 15.78 -1.66
N LEU A 91 -18.78 15.84 -0.81
CA LEU A 91 -18.00 14.70 -0.37
C LEU A 91 -17.86 14.72 1.15
N THR A 92 -17.91 13.55 1.78
CA THR A 92 -17.55 13.42 3.20
C THR A 92 -16.04 13.56 3.37
N THR A 93 -15.58 13.85 4.59
CA THR A 93 -14.15 13.93 4.88
C THR A 93 -13.45 12.59 4.66
N GLN A 94 -14.16 11.46 4.87
CA GLN A 94 -13.68 10.12 4.53
C GLN A 94 -13.52 9.91 3.02
N GLN A 95 -14.46 10.39 2.21
CA GLN A 95 -14.32 10.33 0.75
C GLN A 95 -13.18 11.23 0.27
N LEU A 96 -13.05 12.42 0.86
CA LEU A 96 -11.96 13.35 0.57
C LEU A 96 -10.58 12.76 0.88
N PHE A 97 -10.44 11.92 1.91
CA PHE A 97 -9.19 11.20 2.18
C PHE A 97 -8.71 10.41 0.95
N PHE A 98 -9.61 9.63 0.33
CA PHE A 98 -9.25 8.82 -0.85
C PHE A 98 -9.08 9.68 -2.11
N VAL A 99 -9.89 10.74 -2.29
CA VAL A 99 -9.71 11.67 -3.40
C VAL A 99 -8.35 12.39 -3.32
N ALA A 100 -7.97 12.84 -2.13
CA ALA A 100 -6.67 13.47 -1.92
C ALA A 100 -5.52 12.50 -2.17
N SER A 101 -5.66 11.24 -1.74
CA SER A 101 -4.65 10.20 -1.95
C SER A 101 -4.45 9.85 -3.44
N ALA A 102 -5.50 9.97 -4.25
CA ALA A 102 -5.44 9.69 -5.70
C ALA A 102 -4.98 10.89 -6.55
N TYR A 103 -4.90 12.10 -5.97
CA TYR A 103 -4.48 13.30 -6.69
C TYR A 103 -2.96 13.47 -6.76
N VAL A 104 -2.23 12.81 -5.86
CA VAL A 104 -0.76 12.82 -5.78
C VAL A 104 -0.20 11.74 -6.69
#